data_AF-A0A843VCE4-F1
#
_entry.id   AF-A0A843VCE4-F1
#
_cell.length_a   1.000
_cell.length_b   1.000
_cell.length_c   1.000
_cell.angle_alpha   90.00
_cell.angle_beta   90.00
_cell.angle_gamma   90.00
#
_symmetry.space_group_name_H-M   'P 1'
#
loop_
_entity.id
_entity.type
_entity.pdbx_description
1 polymer ?
#
loop_
_entity_poly.entity_id
_entity_poly.type
_entity_poly.pdbx_seq_one_letter_code
_entity_poly.pdbx_strand_id
1 'polypeptide(L)'
;LIRTLYYYFHVGGHNEKIHERQDLDTVNWLLRYPDPCPQQGLGNDCAIFTCKNMECLARRDTQGFPFTQDDMPSMRARFTVHLIKAYFNAQERSEHI
;
A
#
# COMPACT_ATOMS: atom_id res chain seq x y z
N LEU A 1 9.80 4.00 12.11
CA LEU A 1 9.21 4.27 10.78
C LEU A 1 9.48 5.71 10.30
N ILE A 2 8.93 6.74 10.95
CA ILE A 2 9.08 8.15 10.48
C ILE A 2 10.54 8.62 10.46
N ARG A 3 11.30 8.31 11.52
CA ARG A 3 12.75 8.59 11.54
C ARG A 3 13.48 7.91 10.37
N THR A 4 13.15 6.65 10.08
CA THR A 4 13.75 5.90 8.97
C THR A 4 13.40 6.51 7.62
N LEU A 5 12.14 6.93 7.42
CA LEU A 5 11.71 7.62 6.20
C LEU A 5 12.43 8.97 6.05
N TYR A 6 12.49 9.75 7.14
CA TYR A 6 13.24 11.00 7.18
C TYR A 6 14.71 10.77 6.77
N TYR A 7 15.38 9.78 7.36
CA TYR A 7 16.74 9.40 6.98
C TYR A 7 16.87 8.95 5.52
N TYR A 8 15.95 8.13 5.02
CA TYR A 8 15.96 7.70 3.62
C TYR A 8 15.89 8.90 2.67
N PHE A 9 15.02 9.85 2.97
CA PHE A 9 14.82 11.05 2.16
C PHE A 9 15.94 12.10 2.31
N HIS A 10 16.57 12.24 3.48
CA HIS A 10 17.62 13.24 3.74
C HIS A 10 19.04 12.72 3.52
N VAL A 11 19.26 11.42 3.67
CA VAL A 11 20.60 10.78 3.65
C VAL A 11 20.71 9.74 2.52
N GLY A 12 19.62 9.06 2.17
CA GLY A 12 19.61 7.93 1.23
C GLY A 12 19.47 8.28 -0.25
N GLY A 13 19.49 9.57 -0.64
CA GLY A 13 19.48 10.03 -2.03
C GLY A 13 20.79 9.75 -2.76
N HIS A 14 21.18 8.49 -2.90
CA HIS A 14 22.30 8.04 -3.71
C HIS A 14 21.84 6.76 -4.45
N ASN A 15 21.40 6.91 -5.71
CA ASN A 15 22.13 6.28 -6.83
C ASN A 15 21.48 6.41 -8.20
N GLU A 16 20.23 6.84 -8.38
CA GLU A 16 19.70 6.98 -9.75
C GLU A 16 18.82 8.23 -9.92
N LYS A 17 19.33 9.14 -10.76
CA LYS A 17 18.72 10.38 -11.28
C LYS A 17 18.64 11.53 -10.28
N ILE A 18 19.65 12.38 -10.38
CA ILE A 18 19.85 13.64 -9.66
C ILE A 18 18.68 14.59 -9.99
N HIS A 19 17.71 14.66 -9.10
CA HIS A 19 17.21 15.98 -8.72
C HIS A 19 18.25 16.52 -7.74
N GLU A 20 18.70 17.75 -7.95
CA GLU A 20 19.61 18.46 -7.03
C GLU A 20 19.14 18.25 -5.58
N ARG A 21 20.07 18.20 -4.61
CA ARG A 21 19.75 18.19 -3.18
C ARG A 21 18.81 19.36 -2.86
N GLN A 22 17.52 19.13 -3.01
CA GLN A 22 16.49 20.01 -2.50
C GLN A 22 16.25 19.51 -1.10
N ASP A 23 16.61 20.35 -0.13
CA ASP A 23 16.17 20.16 1.24
C ASP A 23 14.64 20.02 1.20
N LEU A 24 14.14 18.85 1.59
CA LEU A 24 12.71 18.61 1.62
C LEU A 24 12.10 19.54 2.67
N ASP A 25 11.30 20.49 2.22
CA ASP A 25 10.51 21.32 3.12
C ASP A 25 9.42 20.45 3.77
N THR A 26 9.73 20.00 4.99
CA THR A 26 8.86 19.15 5.80
C THR A 26 8.09 19.95 6.85
N VAL A 27 8.19 21.30 6.86
CA VAL A 27 7.56 22.16 7.88
C VAL A 27 6.04 21.92 7.95
N ASN A 28 5.42 21.63 6.82
CA ASN A 28 3.97 21.38 6.72
C ASN A 28 3.59 19.90 6.62
N TRP A 29 4.54 18.97 6.78
CA TRP A 29 4.22 17.54 6.73
C TRP A 29 3.52 17.13 8.02
N LEU A 30 2.31 16.62 7.88
CA LEU A 30 1.50 16.20 9.00
C LEU A 30 1.34 14.69 8.97
N LEU A 31 1.73 14.06 10.07
CA LEU A 31 1.39 12.68 10.31
C LEU A 31 -0.11 12.58 10.56
N ARG A 32 -0.83 11.93 9.65
CA ARG A 32 -2.26 11.69 9.77
C ARG A 32 -2.49 10.23 10.14
N TYR A 33 -3.23 10.04 11.22
CA TYR A 33 -3.86 8.76 11.55
C TYR A 33 -5.34 8.90 11.19
N PRO A 34 -5.79 8.28 10.09
CA PRO A 34 -7.21 8.29 9.76
C PRO A 34 -8.00 7.65 10.89
N ASP A 35 -9.14 8.26 11.24
CA ASP A 35 -10.09 7.74 12.22
C ASP A 35 -11.51 7.89 11.63
N PRO A 36 -12.29 6.80 11.48
CA PRO A 36 -11.95 5.41 11.79
C PRO A 36 -10.98 4.79 10.77
N CYS A 37 -10.04 3.98 11.27
CA CYS A 37 -9.18 3.11 10.47
C CYS A 37 -9.36 1.66 10.95
N PRO A 38 -9.67 0.71 10.04
CA PRO A 38 -9.92 -0.66 10.44
C PRO A 38 -8.66 -1.29 11.02
N GLN A 39 -8.82 -1.88 12.20
CA GLN A 39 -7.73 -2.53 12.91
C GLN A 39 -7.77 -4.03 12.64
N GLN A 40 -6.59 -4.58 12.41
CA GLN A 40 -6.39 -6.01 12.28
C GLN A 40 -6.42 -6.67 13.66
N GLY A 41 -7.32 -7.64 13.84
CA GLY A 41 -7.44 -8.43 15.07
C GLY A 41 -6.64 -9.73 15.04
N LEU A 42 -6.35 -10.29 13.85
CA LEU A 42 -5.63 -11.56 13.66
C LEU A 42 -4.32 -11.35 12.92
N GLY A 43 -3.20 -11.91 13.40
CA GLY A 43 -1.84 -11.64 12.90
C GLY A 43 -1.57 -11.99 11.42
N ASN A 44 -2.40 -12.81 10.77
CA ASN A 44 -2.19 -13.28 9.40
C ASN A 44 -2.85 -12.43 8.31
N ASP A 45 -3.59 -11.37 8.67
CA ASP A 45 -4.34 -10.54 7.72
C ASP A 45 -3.63 -9.23 7.30
N CYS A 46 -2.41 -8.98 7.79
CA CYS A 46 -1.72 -7.71 7.57
C CYS A 46 -1.51 -7.35 6.09
N ALA A 47 -1.23 -8.35 5.26
CA ALA A 47 -1.09 -8.17 3.83
C ALA A 47 -2.41 -7.75 3.17
N ILE A 48 -3.53 -8.33 3.59
CA ILE A 48 -4.86 -8.03 3.05
C ILE A 48 -5.30 -6.62 3.45
N PHE A 49 -5.13 -6.25 4.73
CA PHE A 49 -5.35 -4.89 5.21
C PHE A 49 -4.49 -3.87 4.46
N THR A 50 -3.19 -4.18 4.26
CA THR A 50 -2.27 -3.30 3.54
C THR A 50 -2.74 -3.04 2.11
N CYS A 51 -3.05 -4.11 1.36
CA CYS A 51 -3.53 -3.97 -0.01
C CYS A 51 -4.88 -3.24 -0.08
N LYS A 52 -5.80 -3.53 0.84
CA LYS A 52 -7.13 -2.89 0.85
C LYS A 52 -7.07 -1.41 1.22
N ASN A 53 -6.24 -1.05 2.21
CA ASN A 53 -5.98 0.34 2.55
C ASN A 53 -5.39 1.10 1.36
N MET A 54 -4.40 0.51 0.68
CA MET A 54 -3.80 1.12 -0.51
C MET A 54 -4.83 1.29 -1.65
N GLU A 55 -5.70 0.30 -1.86
CA GLU A 55 -6.78 0.40 -2.85
C GLU A 55 -7.72 1.57 -2.56
N CYS A 56 -8.18 1.72 -1.31
CA CYS A 56 -9.04 2.83 -0.89
C CYS A 56 -8.36 4.19 -1.11
N LEU A 57 -7.08 4.31 -0.73
CA LEU A 57 -6.29 5.52 -0.93
C LEU A 57 -6.10 5.85 -2.42
N ALA A 58 -5.77 4.85 -3.24
CA ALA A 58 -5.57 5.01 -4.68
C ALA A 58 -6.86 5.44 -5.40
N ARG A 59 -8.02 4.95 -4.94
CA ARG A 59 -9.35 5.34 -5.45
C ARG A 59 -9.81 6.72 -4.95
N ARG A 60 -9.05 7.36 -4.06
CA ARG A 60 -9.43 8.63 -3.38
C ARG A 60 -10.78 8.50 -2.69
N ASP A 61 -11.01 7.37 -2.04
CA ASP A 61 -12.28 7.11 -1.36
C ASP A 61 -12.48 8.14 -0.24
N THR A 62 -13.49 9.01 -0.40
CA THR A 62 -13.80 10.07 0.55
C THR A 62 -14.55 9.54 1.78
N GLN A 63 -15.06 8.30 1.70
CA GLN A 63 -15.77 7.64 2.79
C GLN A 63 -14.83 6.89 3.76
N GLY A 64 -13.51 6.98 3.53
CA GLY A 64 -12.51 6.34 4.37
C GLY A 64 -12.23 4.89 3.96
N PHE A 65 -12.23 3.99 4.93
CA PHE A 65 -11.91 2.57 4.73
C PHE A 65 -13.15 1.71 4.99
N PRO A 66 -13.97 1.41 3.97
CA PRO A 66 -15.25 0.73 4.12
C PRO A 66 -15.07 -0.80 4.24
N PHE A 67 -14.30 -1.23 5.23
CA PHE A 67 -14.11 -2.64 5.55
C PHE A 67 -13.72 -2.85 7.01
N THR A 68 -13.87 -4.08 7.48
CA THR A 68 -13.59 -4.50 8.86
C THR A 68 -12.85 -5.83 8.89
N GLN A 69 -12.44 -6.26 10.09
CA GLN A 69 -11.84 -7.59 10.29
C GLN A 69 -12.79 -8.73 9.88
N ASP A 70 -14.11 -8.54 9.97
CA ASP A 70 -15.11 -9.56 9.62
C ASP A 70 -15.16 -9.82 8.11
N ASP A 71 -14.69 -8.88 7.29
CA ASP A 71 -14.61 -9.03 5.84
C ASP A 71 -13.43 -9.91 5.40
N MET A 72 -12.44 -10.13 6.26
CA MET A 72 -11.16 -10.77 5.90
C MET A 72 -11.31 -12.17 5.27
N PRO A 73 -12.20 -13.07 5.74
CA PRO A 73 -12.40 -14.36 5.08
C PRO A 73 -12.80 -14.22 3.60
N SER A 74 -13.73 -13.31 3.30
CA SER A 74 -14.18 -13.04 1.92
C SER A 74 -13.09 -12.33 1.11
N MET A 75 -12.41 -11.36 1.70
CA MET A 75 -11.32 -10.64 1.03
C MET A 75 -10.16 -11.56 0.67
N ARG A 76 -9.73 -12.46 1.57
CA ARG A 76 -8.69 -13.46 1.27
C ARG A 76 -9.04 -14.27 0.03
N ALA A 77 -10.25 -14.81 -0.05
CA ALA A 77 -10.70 -15.58 -1.21
C ALA A 77 -10.66 -14.75 -2.51
N ARG A 78 -11.13 -13.50 -2.47
CA ARG A 78 -11.11 -12.60 -3.63
C ARG A 78 -9.68 -12.27 -4.09
N PHE A 79 -8.77 -12.01 -3.15
CA PHE A 79 -7.37 -11.78 -3.45
C PHE A 79 -6.72 -13.00 -4.10
N THR A 80 -6.97 -14.21 -3.56
CA THR A 80 -6.48 -15.45 -4.17
C THR A 80 -6.99 -15.62 -5.60
N VAL A 81 -8.28 -15.37 -5.85
CA VAL A 81 -8.84 -15.42 -7.22
C VAL A 81 -8.15 -14.43 -8.16
N HIS A 82 -7.88 -13.20 -7.71
CA HIS A 82 -7.17 -12.21 -8.52
C HIS A 82 -5.74 -12.63 -8.84
N LEU A 83 -5.01 -13.18 -7.86
CA LEU A 83 -3.64 -13.67 -8.07
C LEU A 83 -3.59 -14.82 -9.07
N ILE A 84 -4.51 -15.79 -8.94
CA ILE A 84 -4.61 -16.93 -9.86
C ILE A 84 -4.90 -16.44 -11.29
N LYS A 85 -5.87 -15.53 -11.45
CA LYS A 85 -6.18 -14.94 -12.77
C LYS A 85 -4.98 -14.20 -13.36
N ALA A 86 -4.28 -13.40 -12.56
CA ALA A 86 -3.10 -12.68 -13.00
C ALA A 86 -1.98 -13.63 -13.44
N TYR A 87 -1.79 -14.73 -12.71
CA TYR A 87 -0.82 -15.78 -13.04
C TYR A 87 -1.11 -16.40 -14.41
N PHE A 88 -2.33 -16.90 -14.64
CA PHE A 88 -2.69 -17.49 -15.93
C PHE A 88 -2.59 -16.49 -17.09
N ASN A 89 -3.09 -15.27 -16.91
CA ASN A 89 -2.97 -14.22 -17.94
C ASN A 89 -1.52 -13.84 -18.25
N ALA A 90 -0.60 -14.01 -17.30
CA ALA A 90 0.82 -13.77 -17.53
C ALA A 90 1.47 -14.91 -18.34
N GLN A 91 1.06 -16.17 -18.08
CA GLN A 91 1.52 -17.33 -18.84
C GLN A 91 1.06 -17.27 -20.31
N GLU A 92 -0.23 -16.98 -20.56
CA GLU A 92 -0.76 -16.82 -21.92
C GLU A 92 -0.01 -15.73 -22.71
N ARG A 93 0.35 -14.62 -22.05
CA ARG A 93 1.12 -13.54 -22.69
C ARG A 93 2.57 -13.93 -23.00
N SER A 94 3.18 -14.82 -22.21
CA SER A 94 4.53 -15.31 -22.50
C SER A 94 4.57 -16.33 -23.64
N GLU A 95 3.45 -16.99 -23.95
CA GLU A 95 3.35 -17.95 -25.06
C GLU A 95 3.08 -17.27 -26.42
N HIS A 96 2.77 -15.96 -26.42
CA HIS A 96 2.53 -15.15 -27.62
C HIS A 96 3.69 -14.20 -27.98
N ILE A 97 4.86 -14.35 -27.34
CA ILE A 97 6.12 -13.65 -27.65
C ILE A 97 7.10 -14.69 -28.20
#